data_AF-A0A1F9PY70-F1
#
_entry.id   AF-A0A1F9PY70-F1
#
_cell.length_a   1.000
_cell.length_b   1.000
_cell.length_c   1.000
_cell.angle_alpha   90.00
_cell.angle_beta   90.00
_cell.angle_gamma   90.00
#
_symmetry.space_group_name_H-M   'P 1'
#
loop_
_entity.id
_entity.type
_entity.pdbx_description
1 polymer ?
#
loop_
_entity_poly.entity_id
_entity_poly.type
_entity_poly.pdbx_seq_one_letter_code
_entity_poly.pdbx_strand_id
1 'polypeptide(L)' 'MEDLVCHCFGYTAKDIEQDLAEHGRSTLIERIHATLKAGASQCATRHPKGR' A
#
# COMPACT_ATOMS: atom_id res chain seq x y z
N MET A 1 11.25 -13.52 -4.26
CA MET A 1 11.05 -12.16 -4.78
C MET A 1 9.67 -11.77 -4.28
N GLU A 2 9.62 -11.00 -3.21
CA GLU A 2 8.35 -10.65 -2.57
C GLU A 2 7.70 -9.56 -3.42
N ASP A 3 6.54 -9.85 -4.01
CA ASP A 3 5.77 -8.88 -4.78
C ASP A 3 5.32 -7.74 -3.84
N LEU A 4 6.13 -6.68 -3.87
CA LEU A 4 5.86 -5.42 -3.21
C LEU A 4 4.67 -4.76 -3.93
N VAL A 5 3.52 -4.80 -3.27
CA VAL A 5 2.27 -4.20 -3.79
C VAL A 5 2.34 -2.68 -3.71
N CYS A 6 3.02 -2.13 -2.70
CA CYS A 6 3.21 -0.69 -2.60
C CYS A 6 4.63 -0.32 -2.17
N HIS A 7 5.41 0.21 -3.10
CA HIS A 7 6.76 0.74 -2.81
C HIS A 7 6.77 1.98 -1.91
N CYS A 8 5.69 2.77 -1.89
CA CYS A 8 5.63 3.98 -1.06
C CYS A 8 5.62 3.64 0.43
N PHE A 9 4.88 2.59 0.79
CA PHE A 9 4.70 2.14 2.17
C PHE A 9 5.49 0.88 2.52
N GLY A 10 6.01 0.16 1.54
CA GLY A 10 6.74 -1.09 1.74
C GLY A 10 5.84 -2.31 1.91
N TYR A 11 4.56 -2.23 1.56
CA TYR A 11 3.62 -3.33 1.75
C TYR A 11 3.79 -4.41 0.69
N THR A 12 3.84 -5.66 1.15
CA THR A 12 3.88 -6.86 0.30
C THR A 12 2.49 -7.47 0.18
N ALA A 13 2.30 -8.34 -0.82
CA ALA A 13 1.05 -9.11 -0.96
C ALA A 13 0.75 -9.91 0.33
N LYS A 14 1.77 -10.52 0.93
CA LYS A 14 1.66 -11.22 2.20
C LYS A 14 1.17 -10.35 3.35
N ASP A 15 1.68 -9.12 3.45
CA ASP A 15 1.25 -8.15 4.46
C ASP A 15 -0.27 -7.89 4.36
N ILE A 16 -0.75 -7.72 3.13
CA ILE A 16 -2.17 -7.48 2.85
C ILE A 16 -3.02 -8.72 3.15
N GLU A 17 -2.52 -9.92 2.81
CA GLU A 17 -3.19 -11.19 3.12
C GLU A 17 -3.28 -11.44 4.63
N GLN A 18 -2.20 -11.14 5.37
CA GLN A 18 -2.16 -11.29 6.82
C GLN A 18 -3.10 -10.29 7.50
N ASP A 19 -3.07 -9.02 7.08
CA ASP A 19 -3.99 -7.98 7.57
C ASP A 19 -5.45 -8.34 7.27
N LEU A 20 -5.75 -8.94 6.10
CA LEU A 20 -7.07 -9.49 5.79
C LEU A 20 -7.47 -10.64 6.72
N ALA A 21 -6.55 -11.55 7.01
CA ALA A 21 -6.81 -12.69 7.88
C ALA A 21 -6.99 -12.27 9.35
N GLU A 22 -6.23 -11.28 9.82
CA GLU A 22 -6.25 -10.80 11.20
C GLU A 22 -7.42 -9.84 11.46
N HIS A 23 -7.72 -8.95 10.52
CA HIS A 23 -8.74 -7.90 10.69
C HIS A 23 -10.03 -8.17 9.92
N GLY A 24 -10.08 -9.19 9.06
CA GLY A 24 -11.21 -9.48 8.17
C GLY A 24 -11.37 -8.51 7.00
N ARG A 25 -10.51 -7.48 6.92
CA ARG A 25 -10.47 -6.48 5.85
C ARG A 25 -9.05 -5.92 5.71
N SER A 26 -8.66 -5.57 4.49
CA SER A 26 -7.37 -4.94 4.23
C SER A 26 -7.37 -3.45 4.64
N THR A 27 -7.06 -3.18 5.90
CA THR A 27 -6.79 -1.83 6.40
C THR A 27 -5.59 -1.19 5.69
N LEU A 28 -4.64 -2.01 5.24
CA LEU A 28 -3.51 -1.59 4.41
C LEU A 28 -3.96 -1.01 3.06
N ILE A 29 -4.88 -1.68 2.37
CA ILE A 29 -5.45 -1.18 1.11
C ILE A 29 -6.27 0.09 1.36
N GLU A 30 -7.09 0.12 2.42
CA GLU A 30 -7.82 1.34 2.80
C GLU A 30 -6.87 2.52 3.03
N ARG A 31 -5.74 2.32 3.72
CA ARG A 31 -4.72 3.36 3.91
C ARG A 31 -4.07 3.79 2.61
N ILE A 32 -3.74 2.86 1.72
CA ILE A 32 -3.19 3.18 0.40
C ILE A 32 -4.19 4.06 -0.37
N HIS A 33 -5.46 3.63 -0.46
CA HIS A 33 -6.52 4.37 -1.14
C HIS A 33 -6.81 5.73 -0.49
N ALA A 34 -6.87 5.80 0.84
CA ALA A 34 -7.08 7.06 1.57
C ALA A 34 -5.92 8.04 1.33
N THR A 35 -4.69 7.55 1.32
CA THR A 35 -3.50 8.37 1.04
C THR A 35 -3.47 8.85 -0.42
N LEU A 36 -3.80 7.97 -1.37
CA LEU A 36 -3.95 8.33 -2.79
C LEU A 36 -5.05 9.40 -2.98
N LYS A 37 -6.20 9.21 -2.34
CA LYS A 37 -7.34 10.13 -2.44
C LYS A 37 -7.08 11.47 -1.74
N ALA A 38 -6.34 11.46 -0.63
CA ALA A 38 -5.96 12.67 0.09
C ALA A 38 -4.88 13.50 -0.65
N GLY A 39 -4.32 12.99 -1.76
CA GLY A 39 -3.20 13.63 -2.45
C GLY A 39 -1.90 13.64 -1.65
N ALA A 40 -1.90 13.01 -0.47
CA ALA A 40 -0.73 12.83 0.40
C ALA A 40 0.13 11.64 -0.03
N SER A 41 -0.20 11.00 -1.16
CA SER A 41 0.59 9.91 -1.69
C SER A 41 1.95 10.45 -2.11
N GLN A 42 2.99 10.03 -1.39
CA GLN A 42 4.38 10.23 -1.78
C GLN A 42 4.73 9.46 -3.08
N CYS A 43 3.76 8.93 -3.85
CA CYS A 43 3.99 8.31 -5.15
C CYS A 43 4.78 9.22 -6.09
N ALA A 44 4.55 10.54 -6.06
CA ALA A 44 5.33 11.49 -6.84
C ALA A 44 6.84 11.51 -6.49
N THR A 45 7.21 11.12 -5.27
CA THR A 45 8.58 11.23 -4.73
C THR A 45 9.27 9.89 -4.48
N ARG A 46 8.50 8.85 -4.12
CA ARG A 46 8.97 7.50 -3.76
C ARG A 46 8.68 6.44 -4.84
N HIS A 47 7.76 6.69 -5.76
CA HIS A 47 7.55 5.76 -6.87
C HIS A 47 8.63 6.02 -7.93
N PRO A 48 9.40 5.01 -8.38
CA PRO A 48 10.46 5.22 -9.37
C PRO A 48 9.96 5.78 -10.71
N LYS A 49 8.63 5.77 -10.94
CA LYS A 49 7.99 6.39 -12.10
C LYS A 49 7.24 7.70 -11.82
N GLY A 50 7.20 8.18 -10.57
CA GLY A 50 6.60 9.48 -10.19
C GLY A 50 5.10 9.62 -10.44
N ARG A 51 4.41 8.52 -10.77
CA ARG A 51 2.97 8.44 -11.06
C ARG A 51 2.50 7.03 -10.74
#